data_AF-A0A447U5K1-F1
#
_entry.id   AF-A0A447U5K1-F1
#
_cell.length_a   1.000
_cell.length_b   1.000
_cell.length_c   1.000
_cell.angle_alpha   90.00
_cell.angle_beta   90.00
_cell.angle_gamma   90.00
#
_symmetry.space_group_name_H-M   'P 1'
#
loop_
_entity.id
_entity.type
_entity.pdbx_description
1 polymer ?
#
loop_
_entity_poly.entity_id
_entity_poly.type
_entity_poly.pdbx_seq_one_letter_code
_entity_poly.pdbx_strand_id
1 'polypeptide(L)' 'MLIFEGKEISTDSEGYLKETTQWSEALAVAIAANEGIELSAETLGSRALRARILPGV' A
#
# COMPACT_ATOMS: atom_id res chain seq x y z
N MET A 1 -3.40 1.13 -10.83
CA MET A 1 -2.64 -0.08 -11.24
C MET A 1 -1.17 0.26 -11.21
N LEU A 2 -0.38 -0.45 -10.40
CA LEU A 2 1.08 -0.36 -10.40
C LEU A 2 1.69 -1.76 -10.56
N ILE A 3 2.91 -1.85 -11.07
CA ILE A 3 3.68 -3.10 -11.07
C ILE A 3 4.64 -3.05 -9.89
N PHE A 4 4.51 -3.99 -8.96
CA PHE A 4 5.36 -4.08 -7.77
C PHE A 4 5.94 -5.50 -7.66
N GLU A 5 7.28 -5.62 -7.64
CA GLU A 5 7.99 -6.92 -7.66
C GLU A 5 7.55 -7.86 -8.79
N GLY A 6 7.16 -7.31 -9.95
CA GLY A 6 6.65 -8.09 -11.08
C GLY A 6 5.22 -8.60 -10.90
N LYS A 7 4.53 -8.21 -9.82
CA LYS A 7 3.08 -8.43 -9.63
C LYS A 7 2.30 -7.20 -10.05
N GLU A 8 1.18 -7.45 -10.71
CA GLU A 8 0.27 -6.40 -11.12
C GLU A 8 -0.68 -6.06 -9.96
N ILE A 9 -0.47 -4.90 -9.37
CA ILE A 9 -1.21 -4.44 -8.21
C ILE A 9 -2.38 -3.57 -8.66
N SER A 10 -3.58 -4.03 -8.35
CA SER A 10 -4.81 -3.27 -8.53
C SER A 10 -5.12 -2.44 -7.28
N THR A 11 -4.94 -1.14 -7.39
CA THR A 11 -5.39 -0.15 -6.40
C THR A 11 -6.71 0.48 -6.84
N ASP A 12 -7.56 0.82 -5.88
CA ASP A 12 -8.80 1.56 -6.11
C ASP A 12 -8.53 3.08 -6.26
N SER A 13 -9.56 3.85 -6.59
CA SER A 13 -9.47 5.31 -6.81
C SER A 13 -9.03 6.07 -5.56
N GLU A 14 -9.25 5.49 -4.38
CA GLU A 14 -8.82 6.04 -3.09
C GLU A 14 -7.41 5.55 -2.67
N GLY A 15 -6.69 4.83 -3.53
CA GLY A 15 -5.35 4.30 -3.21
C GLY A 15 -5.37 2.98 -2.41
N TYR A 16 -6.55 2.48 -2.03
CA TYR A 16 -6.67 1.20 -1.34
C TYR A 16 -6.34 0.02 -2.25
N LEU A 17 -5.66 -0.98 -1.69
CA LEU A 17 -5.36 -2.23 -2.35
C LEU A 17 -6.63 -3.06 -2.52
N LYS A 18 -6.99 -3.41 -3.76
CA LYS A 18 -8.16 -4.26 -4.04
C LYS A 18 -7.96 -5.69 -3.53
N GLU A 19 -6.78 -6.25 -3.76
CA GLU A 19 -6.41 -7.57 -3.26
C GLU A 19 -5.56 -7.44 -2.00
N THR A 20 -6.19 -7.57 -0.84
CA THR A 20 -5.49 -7.53 0.46
C THR A 20 -4.49 -8.67 0.62
N THR A 21 -4.62 -9.76 -0.14
CA THR A 21 -3.65 -10.86 -0.27
C THR A 21 -2.35 -10.46 -0.94
N GLN A 22 -2.35 -9.40 -1.75
CA GLN A 22 -1.13 -8.86 -2.37
C GLN A 22 -0.41 -7.85 -1.46
N TRP A 23 -0.97 -7.58 -0.28
CA TRP A 23 -0.42 -6.62 0.66
C TRP A 23 0.97 -7.01 1.13
N SER A 24 1.86 -6.02 1.19
CA SER A 24 3.19 -6.15 1.76
C SER A 24 3.62 -4.79 2.31
N GLU A 25 4.51 -4.79 3.31
CA GLU A 25 5.01 -3.56 3.91
C GLU A 25 5.67 -2.66 2.85
N ALA A 26 6.44 -3.26 1.93
CA ALA A 26 7.09 -2.53 0.85
C ALA A 26 6.08 -2.02 -0.21
N LEU A 27 5.01 -2.77 -0.46
CA LEU A 27 3.94 -2.33 -1.36
C LEU A 27 3.19 -1.12 -0.79
N ALA A 28 2.93 -1.13 0.51
CA ALA A 28 2.29 -0.03 1.21
C ALA A 28 3.09 1.28 1.08
N VAL A 29 4.41 1.18 1.25
CA VAL A 29 5.35 2.29 1.02
C VAL A 29 5.30 2.77 -0.43
N ALA A 30 5.30 1.86 -1.40
CA ALA A 30 5.25 2.21 -2.83
C ALA A 30 3.94 2.91 -3.23
N ILE A 31 2.79 2.42 -2.74
CA ILE A 31 1.48 3.04 -2.98
C ILE A 31 1.42 4.43 -2.36
N ALA A 32 1.85 4.56 -1.11
CA ALA A 32 1.88 5.84 -0.42
C ALA A 32 2.82 6.86 -1.08
N ALA A 33 4.02 6.43 -1.48
CA ALA A 33 4.96 7.27 -2.21
C ALA A 33 4.36 7.74 -3.54
N ASN A 34 3.59 6.89 -4.22
CA ASN A 34 2.85 7.26 -5.42
C ASN A 34 1.73 8.29 -5.16
N GLU A 35 1.16 8.31 -3.94
CA GLU A 35 0.21 9.34 -3.50
C GLU A 35 0.90 10.63 -3.00
N GLY A 36 2.25 10.68 -3.02
CA GLY A 36 3.01 11.80 -2.47
C GLY A 36 3.05 11.81 -0.93
N ILE A 37 2.71 10.70 -0.31
CA ILE A 37 2.79 10.50 1.14
C ILE A 37 4.11 9.80 1.41
N GLU A 38 5.03 10.50 2.09
CA GLU A 38 6.31 9.93 2.52
C GLU A 38 6.10 8.97 3.70
N LEU A 39 5.60 7.78 3.40
CA LEU A 39 5.45 6.70 4.37
C LEU A 39 6.75 5.90 4.39
N SER A 40 7.65 6.24 5.31
CA SER A 40 8.76 5.35 5.62
C SER A 40 8.26 4.20 6.49
N ALA A 41 8.70 2.97 6.18
CA ALA A 41 8.42 1.78 6.99
C ALA A 41 8.88 1.94 8.46
N GLU A 42 9.82 2.86 8.70
CA GLU A 42 10.27 3.23 10.05
C GLU A 42 9.28 4.14 10.80
N THR A 43 8.45 4.92 10.09
CA THR A 43 7.55 5.92 10.68
C THR A 43 6.17 5.34 11.00
N LEU A 44 5.63 4.49 10.14
CA LEU A 44 4.40 3.75 10.43
C LEU A 44 4.72 2.28 10.63
N GLY A 45 4.50 1.77 11.84
CA GLY A 45 4.55 0.32 12.08
C GLY A 45 3.57 -0.43 11.18
N SER A 46 3.82 -1.72 10.95
CA SER A 46 3.13 -2.55 9.95
C SER A 46 1.59 -2.49 10.05
N ARG A 47 1.04 -2.32 11.26
CA ARG A 47 -0.41 -2.12 11.49
C ARG A 47 -0.96 -0.83 10.86
N ALA A 48 -0.22 0.26 10.96
CA ALA A 48 -0.67 1.56 10.47
C ALA A 48 -0.56 1.63 8.93
N LEU A 49 0.49 1.05 8.34
CA LEU A 49 0.59 0.86 6.88
C LEU A 49 -0.59 0.03 6.36
N ARG A 50 -0.93 -1.06 7.08
CA ARG A 50 -2.08 -1.89 6.76
C ARG A 50 -3.40 -1.11 6.82
N ALA A 51 -3.58 -0.26 7.82
CA ALA A 51 -4.75 0.61 7.97
C ALA A 51 -4.91 1.67 6.89
N ARG A 52 -3.80 2.11 6.29
CA ARG A 52 -3.88 3.14 5.26
C ARG A 52 -4.30 2.59 3.89
N ILE A 53 -3.83 1.40 3.53
CA ILE A 53 -4.04 0.87 2.18
C ILE A 53 -4.99 -0.32 2.12
N LEU A 54 -5.41 -0.93 3.23
CA LEU A 54 -6.46 -1.95 3.21
C LEU A 54 -7.80 -1.35 3.64
N PRO A 55 -8.89 -1.57 2.88
CA PRO A 55 -10.20 -1.12 3.30
C PRO A 55 -10.69 -1.98 4.49
N GLY A 56 -11.04 -1.33 5.59
CA GLY A 56 -11.74 -1.95 6.72
C GLY A 56 -10.89 -2.61 7.80
N VAL A 57 -9.68 -2.10 8.09
CA VAL A 57 -8.83 -2.58 9.21
C VAL A 57 -8.69 -1.59 10.35
#